data_AF-H5WKK4-F1
#
_entry.id   AF-H5WKK4-F1
#
_cell.length_a   1.000
_cell.length_b   1.000
_cell.length_c   1.000
_cell.angle_alpha   90.00
_cell.angle_beta   90.00
_cell.angle_gamma   90.00
#
_symmetry.space_group_name_H-M   'P 1'
#
loop_
_entity.id
_entity.type
_entity.pdbx_description
1 polymer ?
#
loop_
_entity_poly.entity_id
_entity_poly.type
_entity_poly.pdbx_seq_one_letter_code
_entity_poly.pdbx_strand_id
1 'polypeptide(L)'
;MPVVALTQGMGSLAQDIAEQLADELKLATLQHEVAERVADKMHVSKSLINRLRSGKAGLIEGLRADRGAMAVYTAEEVLDAAAQGNVVVRGWGATQLLRQVPHVPCIRIMRPFEKRVDWLMAELGIDDRDTAEQEIRRSDNANASRMHDQFGVHWGDPVLFDLVLNTDRLSVDTCVQQIKAVLARPEFAETDASRALLKGMALSAHVRARLRMHEDTAGVDVTIDTPADGQLVLRGIVTNERERVAAAEVAAAVSGVRGVDNQLRVMATSRLFTSSKN
;
A
#
# COMPACT_ATOMS: atom_id res chain seq x y z
N MET A 1 -5.00 3.86 19.23
CA MET A 1 -4.55 5.16 18.72
C MET A 1 -5.12 5.32 17.32
N PRO A 2 -5.84 6.40 16.99
CA PRO A 2 -6.53 6.52 15.72
C PRO A 2 -5.58 6.39 14.53
N VAL A 3 -5.99 5.58 13.56
CA VAL A 3 -5.34 5.43 12.26
C VAL A 3 -6.44 5.56 11.21
N VAL A 4 -6.24 6.38 10.18
CA VAL A 4 -7.20 6.58 9.10
C VAL A 4 -6.51 6.36 7.76
N ALA A 5 -7.11 5.55 6.88
CA ALA A 5 -6.60 5.36 5.54
C ALA A 5 -7.47 6.13 4.53
N LEU A 6 -6.86 7.04 3.77
CA LEU A 6 -7.52 7.84 2.76
C LEU A 6 -7.03 7.48 1.35
N THR A 7 -7.94 7.44 0.38
CA THR A 7 -7.61 7.41 -1.05
C THR A 7 -8.37 8.50 -1.81
N GLN A 8 -7.85 8.90 -2.97
CA GLN A 8 -8.41 10.04 -3.69
C GLN A 8 -8.16 10.03 -5.20
N GLY A 9 -9.00 10.78 -5.91
CA GLY A 9 -8.67 11.32 -7.24
C GLY A 9 -7.90 12.65 -7.14
N MET A 10 -7.15 12.99 -8.18
CA MET A 10 -6.49 14.30 -8.31
C MET A 10 -7.52 15.44 -8.25
N GLY A 11 -7.26 16.51 -7.50
CA GLY A 11 -8.16 17.67 -7.37
C GLY A 11 -9.45 17.44 -6.56
N SER A 12 -9.49 16.41 -5.73
CA SER A 12 -10.66 16.05 -4.91
C SER A 12 -10.75 16.71 -3.53
N LEU A 13 -9.77 17.54 -3.16
CA LEU A 13 -9.62 18.16 -1.82
C LEU A 13 -9.27 17.16 -0.69
N ALA A 14 -8.83 15.95 -1.04
CA ALA A 14 -8.43 14.94 -0.05
C ALA A 14 -7.22 15.34 0.78
N GLN A 15 -6.35 16.21 0.24
CA GLN A 15 -5.21 16.74 0.99
C GLN A 15 -5.69 17.69 2.09
N ASP A 16 -6.53 18.65 1.74
CA ASP A 16 -7.10 19.61 2.71
C ASP A 16 -7.87 18.89 3.82
N ILE A 17 -8.64 17.85 3.47
CA ILE A 17 -9.36 17.02 4.44
C ILE A 17 -8.39 16.27 5.37
N ALA A 18 -7.31 15.70 4.82
CA ALA A 18 -6.34 14.95 5.61
C ALA A 18 -5.58 15.85 6.60
N GLU A 19 -5.16 17.03 6.14
CA GLU A 19 -4.44 18.02 6.94
C GLU A 19 -5.34 18.58 8.05
N GLN A 20 -6.56 19.02 7.72
CA GLN A 20 -7.51 19.51 8.73
C GLN A 20 -7.88 18.41 9.75
N LEU A 21 -8.11 17.17 9.31
CA LEU A 21 -8.38 16.04 10.22
C LEU A 21 -7.21 15.78 11.16
N ALA A 22 -5.99 15.79 10.62
CA ALA A 22 -4.77 15.58 11.38
C ALA A 22 -4.57 16.68 12.44
N ASP A 23 -4.81 17.93 12.07
CA ASP A 23 -4.72 19.07 13.01
C ASP A 23 -5.77 18.95 14.13
N GLU A 24 -7.04 18.68 13.79
CA GLU A 24 -8.13 18.57 14.77
C GLU A 24 -7.94 17.40 15.75
N LEU A 25 -7.39 16.27 15.28
CA LEU A 25 -7.18 15.07 16.07
C LEU A 25 -5.75 14.90 16.60
N LYS A 26 -4.85 15.85 16.29
CA LYS A 26 -3.41 15.83 16.62
C LYS A 26 -2.71 14.57 16.12
N LEU A 27 -2.95 14.22 14.86
CA LEU A 27 -2.36 13.07 14.17
C LEU A 27 -1.20 13.50 13.30
N ALA A 28 -0.28 12.57 13.03
CA ALA A 28 0.67 12.73 11.94
C ALA A 28 -0.01 12.48 10.59
N THR A 29 0.55 13.03 9.51
CA THR A 29 0.15 12.69 8.14
C THR A 29 1.28 11.94 7.45
N LEU A 30 0.99 10.75 6.91
CA LEU A 30 1.93 10.03 6.06
C LEU A 30 1.59 10.30 4.59
N GLN A 31 2.46 11.04 3.89
CA GLN A 31 2.22 11.46 2.51
C GLN A 31 3.46 11.37 1.62
N HIS A 32 4.43 12.26 1.80
CA HIS A 32 5.56 12.41 0.89
C HIS A 32 6.80 11.64 1.33
N GLU A 33 6.87 11.29 2.61
CA GLU A 33 7.96 10.56 3.24
C GLU A 33 8.07 9.15 2.66
N VAL A 34 6.93 8.53 2.30
CA VAL A 34 6.91 7.20 1.69
C VAL A 34 7.71 7.17 0.40
N ALA A 35 7.57 8.18 -0.46
CA ALA A 35 8.29 8.23 -1.73
C ALA A 35 9.80 8.28 -1.53
N GLU A 36 10.25 8.97 -0.49
CA GLU A 36 11.66 9.16 -0.16
C GLU A 36 12.27 7.91 0.46
N ARG A 37 11.62 7.35 1.48
CA ARG A 37 12.07 6.12 2.12
C ARG A 37 12.08 4.92 1.16
N VAL A 38 11.09 4.83 0.27
CA VAL A 38 11.06 3.80 -0.78
C VAL A 38 12.18 4.04 -1.80
N ALA A 39 12.44 5.30 -2.19
CA ALA A 39 13.55 5.63 -3.09
C ALA A 39 14.90 5.21 -2.49
N ASP A 40 15.12 5.47 -1.19
CA ASP A 40 16.34 5.09 -0.47
C ASP A 40 16.52 3.57 -0.42
N LYS A 41 15.46 2.82 -0.08
CA LYS A 41 15.48 1.35 -0.02
C LYS A 41 15.72 0.70 -1.39
N MET A 42 15.27 1.34 -2.46
CA MET A 42 15.46 0.87 -3.83
C MET A 42 16.75 1.40 -4.46
N HIS A 43 17.47 2.30 -3.80
CA HIS A 43 18.64 3.01 -4.34
C HIS A 43 18.34 3.72 -5.67
N VAL A 44 17.16 4.35 -5.76
CA VAL A 44 16.72 5.12 -6.93
C VAL A 44 16.34 6.55 -6.56
N SER A 45 16.09 7.39 -7.57
CA SER A 45 15.65 8.76 -7.33
C SER A 45 14.17 8.84 -6.90
N LYS A 46 13.86 9.79 -6.00
CA LYS A 46 12.48 10.17 -5.64
C LYS A 46 11.62 10.54 -6.87
N SER A 47 12.24 11.12 -7.90
CA SER A 47 11.56 11.45 -9.16
C SER A 47 11.16 10.20 -9.94
N LEU A 48 11.97 9.13 -9.91
CA LEU A 48 11.61 7.85 -10.50
C LEU A 48 10.41 7.22 -9.78
N ILE A 49 10.42 7.19 -8.43
CA ILE A 49 9.29 6.71 -7.64
C ILE A 49 8.00 7.47 -7.97
N ASN A 50 8.09 8.80 -8.12
CA ASN A 50 6.94 9.61 -8.52
C ASN A 50 6.47 9.33 -9.96
N ARG A 51 7.38 9.06 -10.91
CA ARG A 51 7.02 8.66 -12.29
C ARG A 51 6.36 7.28 -12.33
N LEU A 52 6.87 6.32 -11.55
CA LEU A 52 6.26 4.99 -11.38
C LEU A 52 4.85 5.11 -10.80
N ARG A 53 4.68 5.89 -9.72
CA ARG A 53 3.38 6.15 -9.09
C ARG A 53 2.40 6.83 -10.03
N SER A 54 2.85 7.80 -10.81
CA SER A 54 1.99 8.53 -11.74
C SER A 54 1.70 7.75 -13.03
N GLY A 55 2.29 6.57 -13.26
CA GLY A 55 2.15 5.82 -14.52
C GLY A 55 2.93 6.41 -15.69
N LYS A 56 3.76 7.44 -15.47
CA LYS A 56 4.64 8.08 -16.48
C LYS A 56 5.92 7.25 -16.78
N ALA A 57 6.06 6.09 -16.15
CA ALA A 57 7.24 5.23 -16.23
C ALA A 57 7.20 4.18 -17.36
N GLY A 58 6.10 4.02 -18.10
CA GLY A 58 5.90 2.90 -19.03
C GLY A 58 6.83 2.81 -20.25
N LEU A 59 7.76 3.76 -20.45
CA LEU A 59 8.62 3.85 -21.64
C LEU A 59 9.98 3.13 -21.54
N ILE A 60 10.28 2.43 -20.43
CA ILE A 60 11.56 1.73 -20.24
C ILE A 60 11.31 0.29 -19.76
N GLU A 61 11.76 -0.71 -20.53
CA GLU A 61 11.50 -2.14 -20.30
C GLU A 61 11.98 -2.67 -18.93
N GLY A 62 12.99 -2.04 -18.31
CA GLY A 62 13.51 -2.42 -16.98
C GLY A 62 12.59 -2.13 -15.78
N LEU A 63 11.52 -1.35 -15.97
CA LEU A 63 10.68 -0.85 -14.86
C LEU A 63 9.62 -1.83 -14.35
N ARG A 64 9.40 -2.97 -15.02
CA ARG A 64 8.47 -4.01 -14.52
C ARG A 64 9.01 -4.75 -13.30
N ALA A 65 10.32 -5.05 -13.27
CA ALA A 65 10.97 -5.70 -12.12
C ALA A 65 10.93 -4.81 -10.85
N ASP A 66 10.90 -3.49 -11.05
CA ASP A 66 10.96 -2.48 -10.01
C ASP A 66 9.61 -2.27 -9.29
N ARG A 67 8.49 -2.55 -9.97
CA ARG A 67 7.13 -2.37 -9.40
C ARG A 67 6.84 -3.31 -8.23
N GLY A 68 7.29 -4.57 -8.32
CA GLY A 68 7.12 -5.54 -7.24
C GLY A 68 7.92 -5.16 -5.99
N ALA A 69 9.16 -4.68 -6.18
CA ALA A 69 9.98 -4.18 -5.07
C ALA A 69 9.36 -2.92 -4.45
N MET A 70 8.94 -1.96 -5.27
CA MET A 70 8.24 -0.76 -4.82
C MET A 70 6.99 -1.09 -3.99
N ALA A 71 6.19 -2.08 -4.42
CA ALA A 71 5.01 -2.51 -3.68
C ALA A 71 5.36 -3.07 -2.30
N VAL A 72 6.40 -3.90 -2.19
CA VAL A 72 6.88 -4.46 -0.92
C VAL A 72 7.33 -3.36 0.04
N TYR A 73 8.20 -2.45 -0.41
CA TYR A 73 8.71 -1.38 0.45
C TYR A 73 7.64 -0.34 0.80
N THR A 74 6.70 -0.05 -0.11
CA THR A 74 5.55 0.81 0.17
C THR A 74 4.66 0.19 1.24
N ALA A 75 4.41 -1.12 1.17
CA ALA A 75 3.61 -1.83 2.15
C ALA A 75 4.25 -1.78 3.55
N GLU A 76 5.56 -1.99 3.63
CA GLU A 76 6.33 -1.86 4.88
C GLU A 76 6.16 -0.46 5.50
N GLU A 77 6.40 0.62 4.74
CA GLU A 77 6.27 1.99 5.27
C GLU A 77 4.86 2.33 5.76
N VAL A 78 3.84 1.90 5.02
CA VAL A 78 2.44 2.15 5.37
C VAL A 78 2.05 1.38 6.62
N LEU A 79 2.43 0.10 6.71
CA LEU A 79 2.07 -0.75 7.84
C LEU A 79 2.84 -0.37 9.11
N ASP A 80 4.09 0.07 8.99
CA ASP A 80 4.87 0.57 10.12
C ASP A 80 4.26 1.82 10.73
N ALA A 81 3.92 2.81 9.89
CA ALA A 81 3.28 4.02 10.36
C ALA A 81 1.91 3.73 10.99
N ALA A 82 1.11 2.86 10.37
CA ALA A 82 -0.17 2.45 10.93
C ALA A 82 0.00 1.72 12.27
N ALA A 83 0.97 0.81 12.40
CA ALA A 83 1.22 0.08 13.64
C ALA A 83 1.71 0.96 14.80
N GLN A 84 2.39 2.07 14.50
CA GLN A 84 2.75 3.11 15.48
C GLN A 84 1.52 3.90 15.95
N GLY A 85 0.49 4.01 15.11
CA GLY A 85 -0.75 4.71 15.41
C GLY A 85 -0.66 6.23 15.26
N ASN A 86 -1.74 6.94 15.59
CA ASN A 86 -1.85 8.40 15.51
C ASN A 86 -1.49 8.97 14.13
N VAL A 87 -2.03 8.37 13.06
CA VAL A 87 -1.65 8.76 11.69
C VAL A 87 -2.84 8.75 10.73
N VAL A 88 -2.88 9.75 9.85
CA VAL A 88 -3.68 9.75 8.63
C VAL A 88 -2.77 9.34 7.47
N VAL A 89 -3.04 8.18 6.87
CA VAL A 89 -2.27 7.65 5.75
C VAL A 89 -3.01 7.96 4.45
N ARG A 90 -2.36 8.71 3.54
CA ARG A 90 -2.99 9.17 2.31
C ARG A 90 -2.37 8.54 1.06
N GLY A 91 -3.18 7.77 0.32
CA GLY A 91 -2.77 7.14 -0.94
C GLY A 91 -2.01 5.83 -0.74
N TRP A 92 -1.02 5.57 -1.61
CA TRP A 92 -0.08 4.43 -1.51
C TRP A 92 -0.70 3.02 -1.39
N GLY A 93 -1.97 2.85 -1.77
CA GLY A 93 -2.69 1.59 -1.57
C GLY A 93 -3.05 1.32 -0.10
N ALA A 94 -2.91 2.31 0.78
CA ALA A 94 -3.15 2.17 2.22
C ALA A 94 -4.56 1.65 2.54
N THR A 95 -5.58 2.12 1.81
CA THR A 95 -6.95 1.63 1.97
C THR A 95 -7.14 0.16 1.62
N GLN A 96 -6.27 -0.45 0.80
CA GLN A 96 -6.31 -1.89 0.54
C GLN A 96 -5.43 -2.65 1.52
N LEU A 97 -4.23 -2.13 1.82
CA LEU A 97 -3.32 -2.72 2.80
C LEU A 97 -3.94 -2.82 4.19
N LEU A 98 -4.71 -1.82 4.61
CA LEU A 98 -5.26 -1.71 5.95
C LEU A 98 -6.71 -2.19 6.06
N ARG A 99 -7.34 -2.60 4.96
CA ARG A 99 -8.77 -2.98 4.91
C ARG A 99 -9.14 -4.10 5.88
N GLN A 100 -8.22 -5.02 6.12
CA GLN A 100 -8.45 -6.16 7.02
C GLN A 100 -8.35 -5.76 8.51
N VAL A 101 -7.95 -4.54 8.83
CA VAL A 101 -7.77 -4.06 10.20
C VAL A 101 -9.03 -3.33 10.66
N PRO A 102 -9.87 -3.91 11.55
CA PRO A 102 -11.22 -3.41 11.80
C PRO A 102 -11.30 -1.96 12.32
N HIS A 103 -10.30 -1.55 13.12
CA HIS A 103 -10.26 -0.22 13.71
C HIS A 103 -9.71 0.87 12.79
N VAL A 104 -9.37 0.54 11.54
CA VAL A 104 -8.82 1.49 10.57
C VAL A 104 -9.86 1.77 9.49
N PRO A 105 -10.61 2.89 9.58
CA PRO A 105 -11.54 3.27 8.52
C PRO A 105 -10.81 3.56 7.21
N CYS A 106 -11.29 2.92 6.14
CA CYS A 106 -10.81 3.07 4.77
C CYS A 106 -11.76 3.96 3.98
N ILE A 107 -11.32 5.18 3.66
CA ILE A 107 -12.19 6.24 3.15
C ILE A 107 -11.73 6.70 1.77
N ARG A 108 -12.70 6.93 0.88
CA ARG A 108 -12.46 7.48 -0.45
C ARG A 108 -13.01 8.89 -0.56
N ILE A 109 -12.17 9.82 -1.01
CA ILE A 109 -12.58 11.18 -1.37
C ILE A 109 -12.73 11.30 -2.89
N MET A 110 -13.89 11.75 -3.33
CA MET A 110 -14.23 11.95 -4.73
C MET A 110 -14.72 13.37 -4.98
N ARG A 111 -14.63 13.80 -6.24
CA ARG A 111 -15.17 15.07 -6.71
C ARG A 111 -15.54 14.96 -8.19
N PRO A 112 -16.60 15.64 -8.68
CA PRO A 112 -16.98 15.58 -10.08
C PRO A 112 -15.83 15.98 -11.00
N PHE A 113 -15.74 15.34 -12.17
CA PHE A 113 -14.64 15.54 -13.12
C PHE A 113 -14.42 17.03 -13.46
N GLU A 114 -15.48 17.75 -13.84
CA GLU A 114 -15.40 19.18 -14.18
C GLU A 114 -14.81 20.02 -13.04
N LYS A 115 -15.23 19.79 -11.79
CA LYS A 115 -14.70 20.50 -10.64
C LYS A 115 -13.22 20.21 -10.38
N ARG A 116 -12.76 19.00 -10.72
CA ARG A 116 -11.34 18.61 -10.63
C ARG A 116 -10.53 19.31 -11.74
N VAL A 117 -11.10 19.46 -12.94
CA VAL A 117 -10.51 20.22 -14.05
C VAL A 117 -10.35 21.68 -13.67
N ASP A 118 -11.44 22.32 -13.23
CA ASP A 118 -11.43 23.73 -12.83
C ASP A 118 -10.41 23.98 -11.69
N TRP A 119 -10.31 23.05 -10.74
CA TRP A 119 -9.30 23.10 -9.69
C TRP A 119 -7.88 22.98 -10.23
N LEU A 120 -7.63 22.09 -11.20
CA LEU A 120 -6.31 21.91 -11.77
C LEU A 120 -5.87 23.15 -12.57
N MET A 121 -6.80 23.75 -13.31
CA MET A 121 -6.56 25.00 -14.04
C MET A 121 -6.23 26.15 -13.08
N ALA A 122 -7.00 26.29 -12.00
CA ALA A 122 -6.81 27.35 -11.01
C ALA A 122 -5.55 27.17 -10.15
N GLU A 123 -5.32 25.96 -9.63
CA GLU A 123 -4.28 25.70 -8.61
C GLU A 123 -2.91 25.38 -9.23
N LEU A 124 -2.87 24.71 -10.39
CA LEU A 124 -1.62 24.35 -11.06
C LEU A 124 -1.29 25.26 -12.25
N GLY A 125 -2.11 26.29 -12.51
CA GLY A 125 -1.90 27.24 -13.61
C GLY A 125 -1.89 26.59 -14.98
N ILE A 126 -2.70 25.54 -15.17
CA ILE A 126 -2.86 24.91 -16.49
C ILE A 126 -3.90 25.71 -17.27
N ASP A 127 -3.43 26.51 -18.24
CA ASP A 127 -4.30 27.39 -19.03
C ASP A 127 -5.16 26.62 -20.06
N ASP A 128 -4.72 25.43 -20.46
CA ASP A 128 -5.41 24.59 -21.44
C ASP A 128 -6.28 23.53 -20.76
N ARG A 129 -7.60 23.62 -20.97
CA ARG A 129 -8.58 22.70 -20.41
C ARG A 129 -8.33 21.26 -20.87
N ASP A 130 -8.00 21.06 -22.15
CA ASP A 130 -7.77 19.71 -22.70
C ASP A 130 -6.57 19.05 -22.03
N THR A 131 -5.50 19.79 -21.79
CA THR A 131 -4.34 19.33 -21.02
C THR A 131 -4.72 18.97 -19.59
N ALA A 132 -5.53 19.80 -18.92
CA ALA A 132 -5.99 19.52 -17.56
C ALA A 132 -6.84 18.23 -17.49
N GLU A 133 -7.76 18.06 -18.44
CA GLU A 133 -8.59 16.86 -18.56
C GLU A 133 -7.73 15.60 -18.79
N GLN A 134 -6.77 15.67 -19.71
CA GLN A 134 -5.86 14.56 -20.01
C GLN A 134 -5.03 14.17 -18.79
N GLU A 135 -4.52 15.14 -18.03
CA GLU A 135 -3.73 14.87 -16.82
C GLU A 135 -4.57 14.17 -15.74
N ILE A 136 -5.83 14.58 -15.54
CA ILE A 136 -6.76 13.91 -14.61
C ILE A 136 -7.04 12.48 -15.06
N ARG A 137 -7.43 12.28 -16.32
CA ARG A 137 -7.73 10.94 -16.87
C ARG A 137 -6.51 10.01 -16.75
N ARG A 138 -5.32 10.53 -17.07
CA ARG A 138 -4.06 9.80 -16.95
C ARG A 138 -3.76 9.43 -15.51
N SER A 139 -3.96 10.35 -14.55
CA SER A 139 -3.79 10.08 -13.13
C SER A 139 -4.78 9.04 -12.61
N ASP A 140 -6.06 9.14 -12.98
CA ASP A 140 -7.10 8.20 -12.60
C ASP A 140 -6.84 6.80 -13.17
N ASN A 141 -6.44 6.71 -14.45
CA ASN A 141 -6.03 5.46 -15.08
C ASN A 141 -4.80 4.85 -14.39
N ALA A 142 -3.80 5.66 -14.04
CA ALA A 142 -2.63 5.16 -13.31
C ALA A 142 -2.99 4.62 -11.92
N ASN A 143 -3.92 5.27 -11.21
CA ASN A 143 -4.46 4.76 -9.94
C ASN A 143 -5.20 3.44 -10.15
N ALA A 144 -6.06 3.35 -11.17
CA ALA A 144 -6.82 2.15 -11.49
C ALA A 144 -5.93 0.96 -11.86
N SER A 145 -4.95 1.17 -12.75
CA SER A 145 -3.99 0.12 -13.13
C SER A 145 -3.16 -0.34 -11.94
N ARG A 146 -2.65 0.57 -11.10
CA ARG A 146 -1.91 0.15 -9.89
C ARG A 146 -2.76 -0.67 -8.93
N MET A 147 -4.00 -0.25 -8.73
CA MET A 147 -4.90 -0.96 -7.83
C MET A 147 -5.23 -2.36 -8.33
N HIS A 148 -5.40 -2.51 -9.65
CA HIS A 148 -5.60 -3.80 -10.30
C HIS A 148 -4.33 -4.66 -10.26
N ASP A 149 -3.18 -4.12 -10.69
CA ASP A 149 -1.91 -4.85 -10.74
C ASP A 149 -1.46 -5.36 -9.36
N GLN A 150 -1.67 -4.55 -8.31
CA GLN A 150 -1.18 -4.87 -6.96
C GLN A 150 -2.18 -5.66 -6.11
N PHE A 151 -3.48 -5.35 -6.22
CA PHE A 151 -4.51 -5.90 -5.33
C PHE A 151 -5.60 -6.67 -6.06
N GLY A 152 -5.61 -6.69 -7.39
CA GLY A 152 -6.64 -7.35 -8.19
C GLY A 152 -8.01 -6.69 -8.13
N VAL A 153 -8.12 -5.45 -7.62
CA VAL A 153 -9.42 -4.77 -7.42
C VAL A 153 -9.64 -3.61 -8.37
N HIS A 154 -10.92 -3.30 -8.62
CA HIS A 154 -11.31 -2.12 -9.39
C HIS A 154 -11.34 -0.88 -8.50
N TRP A 155 -10.44 0.08 -8.75
CA TRP A 155 -10.28 1.30 -7.92
C TRP A 155 -11.57 2.11 -7.71
N GLY A 156 -12.52 2.05 -8.64
CA GLY A 156 -13.79 2.77 -8.56
C GLY A 156 -14.88 2.06 -7.75
N ASP A 157 -14.65 0.83 -7.28
CA ASP A 157 -15.66 0.06 -6.57
C ASP A 157 -15.90 0.63 -5.16
N PRO A 158 -17.11 1.14 -4.85
CA PRO A 158 -17.41 1.72 -3.54
C PRO A 158 -17.38 0.68 -2.41
N VAL A 159 -17.56 -0.61 -2.69
CA VAL A 159 -17.56 -1.68 -1.66
C VAL A 159 -16.19 -1.83 -0.98
N LEU A 160 -15.15 -1.26 -1.58
CA LEU A 160 -13.78 -1.28 -1.05
C LEU A 160 -13.56 -0.32 0.13
N PHE A 161 -14.54 0.54 0.44
CA PHE A 161 -14.42 1.63 1.41
C PHE A 161 -15.56 1.60 2.42
N ASP A 162 -15.26 1.99 3.66
CA ASP A 162 -16.26 2.16 4.72
C ASP A 162 -17.06 3.46 4.53
N LEU A 163 -16.45 4.46 3.89
CA LEU A 163 -17.06 5.75 3.58
C LEU A 163 -16.55 6.32 2.26
N VAL A 164 -17.46 6.79 1.43
CA VAL A 164 -17.16 7.53 0.20
C VAL A 164 -17.73 8.94 0.30
N LEU A 165 -16.86 9.95 0.30
CA LEU A 165 -17.22 11.36 0.42
C LEU A 165 -17.09 12.06 -0.92
N ASN A 166 -18.14 12.78 -1.33
CA ASN A 166 -18.15 13.56 -2.55
C ASN A 166 -18.07 15.08 -2.23
N THR A 167 -16.94 15.70 -2.55
CA THR A 167 -16.65 17.13 -2.32
C THR A 167 -17.24 18.03 -3.40
N ASP A 168 -18.26 17.56 -4.12
CA ASP A 168 -19.11 18.41 -4.96
C ASP A 168 -19.83 19.46 -4.11
N ARG A 169 -20.53 19.01 -3.07
CA ARG A 169 -21.36 19.85 -2.19
C ARG A 169 -20.86 19.85 -0.75
N LEU A 170 -20.15 18.81 -0.33
CA LEU A 170 -19.60 18.72 1.02
C LEU A 170 -18.36 19.61 1.12
N SER A 171 -18.32 20.47 2.14
CA SER A 171 -17.11 21.22 2.49
C SER A 171 -16.05 20.30 3.09
N VAL A 172 -14.80 20.76 3.09
CA VAL A 172 -13.68 20.08 3.77
C VAL A 172 -14.04 19.79 5.23
N ASP A 173 -14.51 20.80 5.96
CA ASP A 173 -14.95 20.66 7.36
C ASP A 173 -16.07 19.61 7.52
N THR A 174 -17.09 19.62 6.66
CA THR A 174 -18.16 18.61 6.72
C THR A 174 -17.59 17.21 6.56
N CYS A 175 -16.67 17.02 5.60
CA CYS A 175 -15.99 15.74 5.39
C CYS A 175 -15.18 15.33 6.64
N VAL A 176 -14.43 16.24 7.25
CA VAL A 176 -13.68 15.98 8.49
C VAL A 176 -14.61 15.55 9.62
N GLN A 177 -15.73 16.25 9.83
CA GLN A 177 -16.71 15.87 10.86
C GLN A 177 -17.35 14.50 10.59
N GLN A 178 -17.62 14.14 9.33
CA GLN A 178 -18.10 12.79 9.00
C GLN A 178 -17.07 11.71 9.31
N ILE A 179 -15.78 11.95 9.00
CA ILE A 179 -14.70 11.01 9.31
C ILE A 179 -14.57 10.81 10.82
N LYS A 180 -14.62 11.91 11.60
CA LYS A 180 -14.63 11.85 13.07
C LYS A 180 -15.84 11.09 13.61
N ALA A 181 -17.02 11.27 13.00
CA ALA A 181 -18.23 10.56 13.39
C ALA A 181 -18.16 9.05 13.13
N VAL A 182 -17.44 8.62 12.08
CA VAL A 182 -17.14 7.21 11.80
C VAL A 182 -16.13 6.66 12.81
N LEU A 183 -15.04 7.38 13.05
CA LEU A 183 -14.01 6.99 14.04
C LEU A 183 -14.57 6.78 15.45
N ALA A 184 -15.63 7.50 15.81
CA ALA A 184 -16.29 7.37 17.11
C ALA A 184 -17.21 6.14 17.24
N ARG A 185 -17.38 5.34 16.17
CA ARG A 185 -18.29 4.19 16.19
C ARG A 185 -17.63 2.95 16.78
N PRO A 186 -18.39 2.07 17.48
CA PRO A 186 -17.86 0.85 18.09
C PRO A 186 -17.14 -0.09 17.12
N GLU A 187 -17.58 -0.13 15.86
CA GLU A 187 -16.97 -0.95 14.79
C GLU A 187 -15.52 -0.57 14.52
N PHE A 188 -15.16 0.70 14.75
CA PHE A 188 -13.81 1.23 14.57
C PHE A 188 -13.05 1.37 15.90
N ALA A 189 -13.60 0.87 17.01
CA ALA A 189 -12.90 0.86 18.28
C ALA A 189 -11.70 -0.09 18.22
N GLU A 190 -10.52 0.42 18.59
CA GLU A 190 -9.31 -0.38 18.66
C GLU A 190 -9.41 -1.42 19.79
N THR A 191 -9.18 -2.68 19.45
CA THR A 191 -9.13 -3.82 20.38
C THR A 191 -7.72 -4.41 20.42
N ASP A 192 -7.42 -5.21 21.44
CA ASP A 192 -6.14 -5.93 21.50
C ASP A 192 -5.96 -6.87 20.30
N ALA A 193 -7.04 -7.52 19.86
CA ALA A 193 -7.03 -8.39 18.68
C ALA A 193 -6.71 -7.60 17.41
N SER A 194 -7.36 -6.45 17.20
CA SER A 194 -7.14 -5.64 16.01
C SER A 194 -5.77 -4.96 16.01
N ARG A 195 -5.25 -4.59 17.18
CA ARG A 195 -3.87 -4.10 17.35
C ARG A 195 -2.86 -5.20 17.04
N ALA A 196 -3.06 -6.40 17.57
CA ALA A 196 -2.20 -7.55 17.32
C ALA A 196 -2.17 -7.91 15.83
N LEU A 197 -3.32 -7.88 15.15
CA LEU A 197 -3.41 -8.08 13.71
C LEU A 197 -2.55 -7.06 12.95
N LEU A 198 -2.71 -5.76 13.23
CA LEU A 198 -1.93 -4.72 12.55
C LEU A 198 -0.41 -4.85 12.80
N LYS A 199 0.00 -5.16 14.04
CA LYS A 199 1.40 -5.45 14.35
C LYS A 199 1.93 -6.68 13.60
N GLY A 200 1.14 -7.73 13.52
CA GLY A 200 1.47 -8.93 12.75
C GLY A 200 1.63 -8.64 11.26
N MET A 201 0.78 -7.80 10.69
CA MET A 201 0.89 -7.36 9.29
C MET A 201 2.16 -6.54 9.05
N ALA A 202 2.51 -5.62 9.95
CA ALA A 202 3.76 -4.86 9.88
C ALA A 202 4.99 -5.77 9.98
N LEU A 203 4.98 -6.74 10.90
CA LEU A 203 6.06 -7.75 11.00
C LEU A 203 6.19 -8.56 9.70
N SER A 204 5.08 -9.04 9.13
CA SER A 204 5.09 -9.74 7.84
C SER A 204 5.63 -8.85 6.71
N ALA A 205 5.34 -7.55 6.72
CA ALA A 205 5.85 -6.61 5.72
C ALA A 205 7.37 -6.40 5.84
N HIS A 206 7.90 -6.28 7.06
CA HIS A 206 9.33 -6.26 7.30
C HIS A 206 10.02 -7.53 6.78
N VAL A 207 9.45 -8.71 7.05
CA VAL A 207 10.02 -9.97 6.56
C VAL A 207 10.02 -10.01 5.03
N ARG A 208 8.92 -9.62 4.38
CA ARG A 208 8.86 -9.51 2.90
C ARG A 208 9.93 -8.57 2.36
N ALA A 209 10.12 -7.41 2.99
CA ALA A 209 11.15 -6.45 2.58
C ALA A 209 12.56 -7.03 2.73
N ARG A 210 12.85 -7.74 3.82
CA ARG A 210 14.16 -8.38 4.04
C ARG A 210 14.42 -9.53 3.07
N LEU A 211 13.42 -10.37 2.81
CA LEU A 211 13.52 -11.42 1.79
C LEU A 211 13.83 -10.83 0.41
N ARG A 212 13.19 -9.69 0.06
CA ARG A 212 13.39 -9.01 -1.22
C ARG A 212 14.80 -8.41 -1.36
N MET A 213 15.40 -7.97 -0.25
CA MET A 213 16.75 -7.38 -0.23
C MET A 213 17.88 -8.42 -0.27
N HIS A 214 17.62 -9.66 0.14
CA HIS A 214 18.65 -10.69 0.25
C HIS A 214 18.80 -11.47 -1.07
N GLU A 215 20.04 -11.60 -1.57
CA GLU A 215 20.35 -12.16 -2.89
C GLU A 215 19.74 -13.57 -3.10
N ASP A 216 19.86 -14.44 -2.09
CA ASP A 216 19.36 -15.81 -2.15
C ASP A 216 17.83 -15.94 -2.00
N THR A 217 17.11 -14.85 -1.72
CA THR A 217 15.65 -14.89 -1.49
C THR A 217 14.88 -13.81 -2.28
N ALA A 218 15.56 -12.99 -3.08
CA ALA A 218 14.94 -11.84 -3.75
C ALA A 218 13.78 -12.24 -4.70
N GLY A 219 13.84 -13.45 -5.26
CA GLY A 219 12.82 -14.02 -6.14
C GLY A 219 11.77 -14.90 -5.44
N VAL A 220 11.88 -15.09 -4.12
CA VAL A 220 11.00 -15.98 -3.35
C VAL A 220 9.64 -15.30 -3.15
N ASP A 221 8.58 -15.93 -3.65
CA ASP A 221 7.20 -15.51 -3.39
C ASP A 221 6.56 -16.41 -2.34
N VAL A 222 6.32 -15.84 -1.16
CA VAL A 222 5.85 -16.57 0.02
C VAL A 222 4.66 -15.89 0.67
N THR A 223 3.80 -16.74 1.23
CA THR A 223 2.77 -16.34 2.18
C THR A 223 3.38 -16.34 3.57
N ILE A 224 3.15 -15.25 4.31
CA ILE A 224 3.67 -15.05 5.67
C ILE A 224 2.50 -14.80 6.58
N ASP A 225 2.20 -15.77 7.44
CA ASP A 225 1.18 -15.66 8.48
C ASP A 225 1.83 -15.32 9.83
N THR A 226 1.15 -14.51 10.64
CA THR A 226 1.54 -14.18 12.01
C THR A 226 0.50 -14.71 13.00
N PRO A 227 0.49 -16.02 13.31
CA PRO A 227 -0.55 -16.63 14.16
C PRO A 227 -0.52 -16.15 15.61
N ALA A 228 0.63 -15.68 16.07
CA ALA A 228 0.82 -15.10 17.39
C ALA A 228 1.94 -14.06 17.32
N ASP A 229 2.03 -13.25 18.36
CA ASP A 229 3.04 -12.19 18.46
C ASP A 229 4.47 -12.75 18.22
N GLY A 230 5.19 -12.19 17.25
CA GLY A 230 6.52 -12.63 16.85
C GLY A 230 6.64 -14.06 16.30
N GLN A 231 5.56 -14.81 16.13
CA GLN A 231 5.59 -16.14 15.51
C GLN A 231 5.24 -16.01 14.03
N LEU A 232 6.04 -16.62 13.16
CA LEU A 232 5.85 -16.60 11.72
C LEU A 232 5.57 -18.01 11.19
N VAL A 233 4.71 -18.10 10.19
CA VAL A 233 4.59 -19.30 9.35
C VAL A 233 4.90 -18.90 7.91
N LEU A 234 5.94 -19.50 7.33
CA LEU A 234 6.30 -19.31 5.93
C LEU A 234 5.69 -20.44 5.10
N ARG A 235 4.85 -20.10 4.12
CA ARG A 235 4.24 -21.07 3.19
C ARG A 235 4.45 -20.65 1.75
N GLY A 236 4.57 -21.62 0.88
CA GLY A 236 4.81 -21.38 -0.55
C GLY A 236 5.70 -22.46 -1.15
N ILE A 237 6.09 -22.22 -2.38
CA ILE A 237 6.95 -23.09 -3.16
C ILE A 237 8.22 -22.33 -3.49
N VAL A 238 9.37 -22.92 -3.19
CA VAL A 238 10.70 -22.40 -3.51
C VAL A 238 11.38 -23.30 -4.53
N THR A 239 12.32 -22.77 -5.30
CA THR A 239 12.94 -23.51 -6.42
C THR A 239 13.92 -24.57 -5.94
N ASN A 240 14.55 -24.36 -4.80
CA ASN A 240 15.60 -25.24 -4.27
C ASN A 240 15.69 -25.15 -2.73
N GLU A 241 16.44 -26.08 -2.14
CA GLU A 241 16.61 -26.15 -0.68
C GLU A 241 17.38 -24.95 -0.11
N ARG A 242 18.28 -24.34 -0.90
CA ARG A 242 19.02 -23.15 -0.46
C ARG A 242 18.08 -21.96 -0.26
N GLU A 243 17.16 -21.71 -1.19
CA GLU A 243 16.10 -20.70 -1.01
C GLU A 243 15.25 -21.00 0.23
N ARG A 244 14.91 -22.27 0.47
CA ARG A 244 14.10 -22.70 1.62
C ARG A 244 14.75 -22.35 2.95
N VAL A 245 16.04 -22.63 3.08
CA VAL A 245 16.84 -22.39 4.29
C VAL A 245 17.09 -20.89 4.45
N ALA A 246 17.56 -20.22 3.39
CA ALA A 246 17.83 -18.78 3.41
C ALA A 246 16.58 -17.97 3.78
N ALA A 247 15.40 -18.33 3.26
CA ALA A 247 14.16 -17.65 3.59
C ALA A 247 13.83 -17.73 5.10
N ALA A 248 14.06 -18.88 5.74
CA ALA A 248 13.85 -19.02 7.18
C ALA A 248 14.89 -18.25 8.00
N GLU A 249 16.16 -18.26 7.59
CA GLU A 249 17.24 -17.52 8.27
C GLU A 249 17.01 -16.01 8.19
N VAL A 250 16.69 -15.49 7.00
CA VAL A 250 16.38 -14.08 6.79
C VAL A 250 15.15 -13.66 7.59
N ALA A 251 14.10 -14.48 7.62
CA ALA A 251 12.91 -14.21 8.41
C ALA A 251 13.23 -14.19 9.92
N ALA A 252 14.01 -15.16 10.42
CA ALA A 252 14.38 -15.24 11.83
C ALA A 252 15.26 -14.07 12.29
N ALA A 253 16.02 -13.45 11.39
CA ALA A 253 16.86 -12.30 11.68
C ALA A 253 16.09 -10.96 11.80
N VAL A 254 14.81 -10.93 11.43
CA VAL A 254 13.99 -9.70 11.52
C VAL A 254 13.66 -9.38 12.97
N SER A 255 13.87 -8.13 13.37
CA SER A 255 13.52 -7.66 14.72
C SER A 255 12.04 -7.88 15.02
N GLY A 256 11.75 -8.42 16.20
CA GLY A 256 10.39 -8.80 16.61
C GLY A 256 10.01 -10.24 16.29
N VAL A 257 10.79 -10.96 15.46
CA VAL A 257 10.59 -12.39 15.23
C VAL A 257 11.15 -13.20 16.40
N ARG A 258 10.33 -14.11 16.92
CA ARG A 258 10.64 -15.02 18.04
C ARG A 258 10.66 -16.48 17.63
N GLY A 259 10.00 -16.83 16.53
CA GLY A 259 9.98 -18.18 15.98
C GLY A 259 9.49 -18.18 14.54
N VAL A 260 10.04 -19.12 13.75
CA VAL A 260 9.69 -19.32 12.35
C VAL A 260 9.33 -20.78 12.13
N ASP A 261 8.07 -21.04 11.81
CA ASP A 261 7.61 -22.31 11.28
C ASP A 261 7.78 -22.31 9.75
N ASN A 262 8.85 -22.94 9.29
CA ASN A 262 9.18 -23.02 7.87
C ASN A 262 8.44 -24.19 7.19
N GLN A 263 7.27 -23.89 6.61
CA GLN A 263 6.44 -24.84 5.85
C GLN A 263 6.63 -24.72 4.34
N LEU A 264 7.72 -24.08 3.88
CA LEU A 264 8.05 -23.95 2.47
C LEU A 264 8.35 -25.33 1.86
N ARG A 265 7.91 -25.54 0.62
CA ARG A 265 8.15 -26.78 -0.13
C ARG A 265 9.07 -26.50 -1.32
N VAL A 266 10.05 -27.36 -1.53
CA VAL A 266 10.92 -27.29 -2.71
C VAL A 266 10.18 -27.88 -3.91
N MET A 267 10.25 -27.21 -5.07
CA MET A 267 9.74 -27.73 -6.33
C MET A 267 10.28 -29.15 -6.59
N ALA A 268 9.39 -30.12 -6.76
CA ALA A 268 9.80 -31.44 -7.20
C ALA A 268 10.36 -31.33 -8.63
N THR A 269 11.60 -31.77 -8.84
CA THR A 269 12.20 -31.84 -10.18
C THR A 269 11.43 -32.91 -10.96
N SER A 270 10.53 -32.52 -11.86
CA SER A 270 9.88 -33.49 -12.73
C SER A 270 10.94 -34.06 -13.68
N ARG A 271 11.31 -35.33 -13.49
CA ARG A 271 12.05 -36.10 -14.50
C ARG A 271 11.12 -36.38 -15.69
N LEU A 272 10.85 -35.38 -16.52
CA LEU A 272 10.08 -35.55 -17.75
C LEU A 272 11.05 -35.74 -18.93
N PHE A 273 11.14 -37.01 -19.34
CA PHE A 273 11.59 -37.57 -20.63
C PHE A 273 13.02 -37.29 -21.11
N THR A 274 13.93 -38.20 -20.76
CA THR A 274 15.01 -38.59 -21.70
C THR A 274 14.37 -39.27 -22.91
N SER A 275 14.18 -38.53 -24.00
CA SER A 275 13.92 -39.11 -25.32
C SER A 275 15.15 -39.91 -25.74
N SER A 276 15.20 -41.19 -25.40
CA SER A 276 16.13 -42.14 -26.02
C SER A 276 15.66 -42.35 -27.45
N LYS A 277 16.33 -41.70 -28.41
CA LYS A 277 16.27 -42.10 -29.82
C LYS A 277 17.11 -43.37 -29.95
N ASN A 278 16.45 -44.50 -30.18
CA ASN A 278 17.03 -45.63 -30.90
C ASN A 278 16.74 -45.45 -32.39
#